data_AF-A0A8F4J854-F1
#
_entry.id   AF-A0A8F4J854-F1
#
_cell.length_a   1.000
_cell.length_b   1.000
_cell.length_c   1.000
_cell.angle_alpha   90.00
_cell.angle_beta   90.00
_cell.angle_gamma   90.00
#
_symmetry.space_group_name_H-M   'P 1'
#
loop_
_entity.id
_entity.type
_entity.pdbx_description
1 polymer ?
#
loop_
_entity_poly.entity_id
_entity_poly.type
_entity_poly.pdbx_seq_one_letter_code
_entity_poly.pdbx_strand_id
1 'polypeptide(L)'
;MIAWLFRNRETGGWTIAQWPNVALGIWLATLVVRKVLDPAGTAGDVVRWVGVAALVVWAIDEIVRGVNPWRRILGATVLAFTVVGLFAG
;
A
#
# COMPACT_ATOMS: atom_id res chain seq x y z
N MET A 1 1.96 20.49 16.16
CA MET A 1 1.60 19.06 15.98
C MET A 1 1.50 18.66 14.51
N ILE A 2 0.71 19.34 13.68
CA ILE A 2 0.54 18.99 12.25
C ILE A 2 1.88 18.97 11.48
N ALA A 3 2.74 19.96 11.70
CA ALA A 3 4.05 19.98 11.04
C ALA A 3 4.94 18.77 11.37
N TRP A 4 4.84 18.22 12.58
CA TRP A 4 5.59 17.03 12.96
C TRP A 4 5.09 15.78 12.22
N LEU A 5 3.79 15.71 11.95
CA LEU A 5 3.16 14.58 11.27
C LEU A 5 3.69 14.39 9.83
N PHE A 6 3.90 15.50 9.12
CA PHE A 6 4.27 15.50 7.71
C PHE A 6 5.75 15.79 7.45
N ARG A 7 6.52 16.17 8.49
CA ARG A 7 7.93 16.49 8.32
C ARG A 7 8.75 15.22 8.09
N ASN A 8 9.48 15.20 6.99
CA ASN A 8 10.40 14.14 6.61
C ASN A 8 11.61 14.16 7.55
N ARG A 9 11.95 13.01 8.14
CA ARG A 9 13.07 12.89 9.09
C ARG A 9 14.45 12.86 8.44
N GLU A 10 14.52 12.62 7.13
CA GLU A 10 15.79 12.56 6.39
C GLU A 10 16.13 13.91 5.78
N THR A 11 15.15 14.61 5.21
CA THR A 11 15.37 15.86 4.48
C THR A 11 14.96 17.11 5.27
N GLY A 12 14.20 16.95 6.35
CA GLY A 12 13.64 18.05 7.12
C GLY A 12 12.48 18.80 6.43
N GLY A 13 12.16 18.46 5.18
CA GLY A 13 11.06 19.04 4.40
C GLY A 13 9.69 18.44 4.71
N TRP A 14 8.67 18.81 3.93
CA TRP A 14 7.31 18.25 4.05
C TRP A 14 7.12 17.12 3.05
N THR A 15 6.53 16.00 3.50
CA THR A 15 6.24 14.84 2.64
C THR A 15 4.82 14.32 2.92
N ILE A 16 3.93 14.52 1.96
CA ILE A 16 2.54 14.02 2.00
C ILE A 16 2.42 12.75 1.14
N ALA A 17 2.97 12.81 -0.08
CA ALA A 17 3.04 11.70 -1.02
C ALA A 17 4.49 11.52 -1.50
N GLN A 18 4.79 10.31 -1.94
CA GLN A 18 6.07 9.91 -2.53
C GLN A 18 5.77 9.06 -3.76
N TRP A 19 6.78 8.92 -4.64
CA TRP A 19 6.69 7.98 -5.74
C TRP A 19 6.39 6.56 -5.24
N PRO A 20 5.62 5.75 -5.99
CA PRO A 20 5.33 4.38 -5.62
C PRO A 20 6.64 3.59 -5.52
N ASN A 21 6.82 2.85 -4.44
CA ASN A 21 7.83 1.82 -4.40
C ASN A 21 7.37 0.62 -5.26
N VAL A 22 8.27 -0.35 -5.48
CA VAL A 22 7.98 -1.53 -6.33
C VAL A 22 6.72 -2.27 -5.88
N ALA A 23 6.51 -2.43 -4.57
CA ALA A 23 5.35 -3.14 -4.05
C ALA A 23 4.03 -2.41 -4.39
N LEU A 24 3.98 -1.09 -4.22
CA LEU A 24 2.80 -0.31 -4.63
C LEU A 24 2.61 -0.33 -6.14
N GLY A 25 3.69 -0.32 -6.92
CA GLY A 25 3.65 -0.47 -8.37
C GLY A 25 3.06 -1.81 -8.82
N ILE A 26 3.44 -2.91 -8.16
CA ILE A 26 2.86 -4.25 -8.41
C ILE A 26 1.37 -4.25 -8.06
N TRP A 27 0.99 -3.69 -6.90
CA TRP A 27 -0.42 -3.60 -6.54
C TRP A 27 -1.23 -2.80 -7.57
N LEU A 28 -0.73 -1.65 -8.01
CA LEU A 28 -1.36 -0.84 -9.07
C LEU A 28 -1.49 -1.63 -10.38
N ALA A 29 -0.48 -2.39 -10.78
CA ALA A 29 -0.56 -3.25 -11.96
C ALA A 29 -1.66 -4.32 -11.81
N THR A 30 -1.75 -4.97 -10.64
CA THR A 30 -2.83 -5.94 -10.40
C THR A 30 -4.22 -5.30 -10.43
N LEU A 31 -4.36 -4.07 -9.92
CA LEU A 31 -5.59 -3.30 -9.98
C LEU A 31 -6.00 -3.04 -11.45
N VAL A 32 -5.05 -2.61 -12.28
CA VAL A 32 -5.28 -2.36 -13.71
C VAL A 32 -5.66 -3.65 -14.43
N VAL A 33 -4.92 -4.74 -14.21
CA VAL A 33 -5.22 -6.06 -14.82
C VAL A 33 -6.63 -6.51 -14.46
N ARG A 34 -7.01 -6.44 -13.18
CA ARG A 34 -8.37 -6.81 -12.75
C ARG A 34 -9.44 -5.93 -13.37
N LYS A 35 -9.20 -4.62 -13.47
CA LYS A 35 -10.21 -3.67 -13.94
C LYS A 35 -10.40 -3.69 -15.46
N VAL A 36 -9.33 -3.97 -16.21
CA VAL A 36 -9.32 -3.89 -17.68
C VAL A 36 -9.54 -5.25 -18.32
N LEU A 37 -8.93 -6.31 -17.77
CA LEU A 37 -8.96 -7.64 -18.39
C LEU A 37 -9.99 -8.58 -17.76
N ASP A 38 -10.52 -8.23 -16.58
CA ASP A 38 -11.49 -9.02 -15.80
C ASP A 38 -11.23 -10.55 -15.83
N PRO A 39 -10.01 -10.99 -15.46
CA PRO A 39 -9.65 -12.39 -15.54
C PRO A 39 -10.52 -13.23 -14.58
N ALA A 40 -11.16 -14.28 -15.11
CA ALA A 40 -11.99 -15.20 -14.35
C ALA A 40 -11.23 -16.47 -13.92
N GLY A 41 -11.79 -17.19 -12.94
CA GLY A 41 -11.23 -18.44 -12.43
C GLY A 41 -9.84 -18.29 -11.82
N THR A 42 -8.99 -19.29 -12.01
CA THR A 42 -7.64 -19.35 -11.40
C THR A 42 -6.78 -18.13 -11.71
N ALA A 43 -6.87 -17.57 -12.92
CA ALA A 43 -6.11 -16.37 -13.29
C ALA A 43 -6.54 -15.15 -12.46
N GLY A 44 -7.86 -14.99 -12.24
CA GLY A 44 -8.40 -13.95 -11.38
C GLY A 44 -7.94 -14.08 -9.94
N ASP A 45 -7.94 -15.31 -9.41
CA ASP A 45 -7.47 -15.60 -8.04
C ASP A 45 -5.99 -15.28 -7.86
N VAL A 46 -5.15 -15.67 -8.83
CA VAL A 46 -3.71 -15.36 -8.79
C VAL A 46 -3.49 -13.86 -8.78
N VAL A 47 -4.13 -13.10 -9.67
CA VAL A 47 -3.97 -11.64 -9.72
C VAL A 47 -4.47 -10.99 -8.42
N ARG A 48 -5.57 -11.49 -7.84
CA ARG A 48 -6.08 -11.04 -6.54
C ARG A 48 -5.03 -11.26 -5.44
N TRP A 49 -4.50 -12.48 -5.30
CA TRP A 49 -3.56 -12.80 -4.23
C TRP A 49 -2.21 -12.10 -4.39
N VAL A 50 -1.72 -11.92 -5.62
CA VAL A 50 -0.52 -11.10 -5.90
C VAL A 50 -0.76 -9.65 -5.47
N GLY A 51 -1.93 -9.09 -5.79
CA GLY A 51 -2.30 -7.73 -5.37
C GLY A 51 -2.34 -7.59 -3.85
N VAL A 52 -2.98 -8.54 -3.15
CA VAL A 52 -3.04 -8.56 -1.67
C VAL A 52 -1.63 -8.63 -1.08
N ALA A 53 -0.80 -9.55 -1.54
CA ALA A 53 0.56 -9.72 -1.03
C ALA A 53 1.41 -8.45 -1.25
N ALA A 54 1.31 -7.85 -2.44
CA ALA A 54 2.00 -6.61 -2.76
C ALA A 54 1.55 -5.46 -1.84
N LEU A 55 0.24 -5.34 -1.57
CA LEU A 55 -0.30 -4.30 -0.70
C LEU A 55 0.11 -4.50 0.77
N VAL A 56 0.16 -5.74 1.25
CA VAL A 56 0.66 -6.09 2.59
C VAL A 56 2.15 -5.75 2.72
N VAL A 57 2.98 -6.14 1.75
CA VAL A 57 4.42 -5.82 1.74
C VAL A 57 4.62 -4.31 1.75
N TRP A 58 3.88 -3.58 0.92
CA TRP A 58 3.93 -2.11 0.90
C TRP A 58 3.57 -1.50 2.25
N ALA A 59 2.48 -1.97 2.85
CA ALA A 59 1.99 -1.45 4.12
C ALA A 59 2.99 -1.67 5.26
N ILE A 60 3.62 -2.85 5.31
CA ILE A 60 4.68 -3.17 6.28
C ILE A 60 5.91 -2.27 6.05
N ASP A 61 6.31 -2.06 4.80
CA ASP A 61 7.43 -1.19 4.45
C ASP A 61 7.18 0.25 4.93
N GLU A 62 5.96 0.78 4.75
CA GLU A 62 5.60 2.11 5.25
C GLU A 62 5.58 2.21 6.78
N ILE A 63 5.13 1.16 7.48
CA ILE A 63 5.13 1.15 8.96
C ILE A 63 6.56 1.18 9.49
N VAL A 64 7.45 0.36 8.92
CA VAL A 64 8.82 0.19 9.41
C VAL A 64 9.73 1.33 8.95
N ARG A 65 9.67 1.65 7.65
CA ARG A 65 10.60 2.55 6.95
C ARG A 65 9.98 3.88 6.53
N GLY A 66 8.72 4.14 6.87
CA GLY A 66 8.06 5.41 6.55
C GLY A 66 8.82 6.61 7.12
N VAL A 67 9.08 7.59 6.26
CA VAL A 67 9.93 8.78 6.53
C VAL A 67 9.33 9.76 7.55
N ASN A 68 8.04 9.64 7.84
CA ASN A 68 7.33 10.46 8.82
C ASN A 68 6.14 9.68 9.44
N PRO A 69 5.56 10.18 10.55
CA PRO A 69 4.41 9.55 11.20
C PRO A 69 3.20 9.39 10.29
N TRP A 70 2.94 10.35 9.40
CA TRP A 70 1.86 10.24 8.41
C TRP A 70 1.97 8.98 7.55
N ARG A 71 3.16 8.72 6.99
CA ARG A 71 3.43 7.52 6.18
C ARG A 71 3.22 6.22 6.95
N ARG A 72 3.69 6.18 8.20
CA ARG A 72 3.53 5.00 9.07
C ARG A 72 2.07 4.72 9.40
N ILE A 73 1.29 5.77 9.69
CA ILE A 73 -0.15 5.66 9.94
C ILE A 73 -0.85 5.17 8.68
N LEU A 74 -0.52 5.72 7.51
CA LEU A 74 -1.08 5.28 6.24
C LEU A 74 -0.82 3.79 6.00
N GLY A 75 0.41 3.32 6.21
CA GLY A 75 0.76 1.90 6.14
C GLY A 75 -0.07 1.06 7.11
N ALA A 76 -0.16 1.45 8.39
CA ALA A 76 -0.95 0.74 9.39
C ALA A 76 -2.44 0.67 9.03
N THR A 77 -3.01 1.78 8.56
CA THR A 77 -4.41 1.86 8.12
C THR A 77 -4.66 0.95 6.93
N VAL A 78 -3.81 0.99 5.90
CA VAL A 78 -3.96 0.13 4.72
C VAL A 78 -3.79 -1.34 5.07
N LEU A 79 -2.85 -1.69 5.96
CA LEU A 79 -2.70 -3.06 6.44
C LEU A 79 -3.98 -3.53 7.16
N ALA A 80 -4.52 -2.72 8.08
CA ALA A 80 -5.73 -3.06 8.81
C ALA A 80 -6.92 -3.27 7.87
N PHE A 81 -7.15 -2.37 6.91
CA PHE A 81 -8.21 -2.54 5.92
C PHE A 81 -8.01 -3.77 5.03
N THR A 82 -6.78 -4.05 4.62
CA THR A 82 -6.47 -5.23 3.81
C THR A 82 -6.78 -6.51 4.58
N VAL A 83 -6.35 -6.60 5.84
CA VAL A 83 -6.60 -7.75 6.71
C VAL A 83 -8.09 -7.93 6.99
N VAL A 84 -8.80 -6.86 7.38
CA VAL A 84 -10.26 -6.90 7.58
C VAL A 84 -10.97 -7.33 6.30
N GLY A 85 -10.58 -6.80 5.14
CA GLY A 85 -11.14 -7.16 3.84
C GLY A 85 -10.89 -8.61 3.43
N LEU A 86 -9.88 -9.28 3.99
CA LEU A 86 -9.65 -10.71 3.78
C LEU A 86 -10.60 -11.59 4.60
N PHE A 87 -11.07 -11.12 5.75
CA PHE A 87 -12.00 -11.85 6.62
C PHE A 87 -13.47 -11.49 6.38
N ALA A 88 -13.74 -10.34 5.78
CA ALA A 88 -15.08 -9.84 5.52
C ALA A 88 -15.68 -10.26 4.16
N GLY A 89 -14.90 -10.95 3.31
CA GLY A 89 -15.30 -11.44 1.99
C GLY A 89 -15.21 -12.95 1.91
#